data_AF-A0A6A5MD96-F1
#
_entry.id   AF-A0A6A5MD96-F1
#
_cell.length_a   1.000
_cell.length_b   1.000
_cell.length_c   1.000
_cell.angle_alpha   90.00
_cell.angle_beta   90.00
_cell.angle_gamma   90.00
#
_symmetry.space_group_name_H-M   'P 1'
#
loop_
_entity.id
_entity.type
_entity.pdbx_description
1 polymer ?
#
loop_
_entity_poly.entity_id
_entity_poly.type
_entity_poly.pdbx_seq_one_letter_code
_entity_poly.pdbx_strand_id
1 'polypeptide(L)'
;MGKMYNKSNKKKQAASSDANNGPLPATEEHMDMKKIMKDIQDFSNSHMSWKERKKIEDRKVVSLGGKAPKNQRLPLSVARPMMKKQKEREQKMLQEGMILGRFGGKLANSNKKRPTGKHRPEDRGLKSSEGHFRNGVLNVGHLLSSEHGTRTNMSKIWKKKGGDKKGLW
;
A
#
# COMPACT_ATOMS: atom_id res chain seq x y z
N MET A 1 46.76 12.22 45.91
CA MET A 1 47.62 11.31 45.12
C MET A 1 46.72 10.25 44.50
N GLY A 2 46.65 10.17 43.17
CA GLY A 2 45.75 9.22 42.48
C GLY A 2 45.58 9.55 41.01
N LYS A 3 46.67 9.41 40.23
CA LYS A 3 46.68 9.63 38.78
C LYS A 3 45.85 8.52 38.13
N MET A 4 44.74 8.85 37.47
CA MET A 4 44.00 7.89 36.65
C MET A 4 44.62 7.82 35.25
N TYR A 5 45.03 6.62 34.89
CA TYR A 5 45.81 6.28 33.71
C TYR A 5 44.90 6.12 32.49
N ASN A 6 45.25 6.81 31.40
CA ASN A 6 44.65 6.65 30.08
C ASN A 6 44.96 5.25 29.51
N LYS A 7 43.92 4.46 29.21
CA LYS A 7 44.07 3.27 28.34
C LYS A 7 43.58 3.61 26.94
N SER A 8 44.54 3.90 26.08
CA SER A 8 44.36 4.03 24.63
C SER A 8 44.12 2.64 24.01
N ASN A 9 42.90 2.40 23.53
CA ASN A 9 42.59 1.23 22.71
C ASN A 9 43.14 1.43 21.29
N LYS A 10 44.40 1.01 21.08
CA LYS A 10 45.02 0.92 19.76
C LYS A 10 44.47 -0.32 19.04
N LYS A 11 43.41 -0.16 18.24
CA LYS A 11 42.92 -1.21 17.36
C LYS A 11 43.85 -1.31 16.15
N LYS A 12 44.60 -2.41 16.06
CA LYS A 12 45.44 -2.76 14.91
C LYS A 12 44.55 -2.90 13.67
N GLN A 13 44.82 -2.11 12.63
CA GLN A 13 44.26 -2.33 11.30
C GLN A 13 45.20 -3.29 10.56
N ALA A 14 44.66 -4.43 10.15
CA ALA A 14 45.35 -5.35 9.24
C ALA A 14 45.36 -4.72 7.85
N ALA A 15 46.54 -4.61 7.25
CA ALA A 15 46.72 -4.16 5.89
C ALA A 15 46.27 -5.27 4.93
N SER A 16 45.13 -5.07 4.25
CA SER A 16 44.84 -5.74 2.99
C SER A 16 45.23 -4.79 1.87
N SER A 17 46.26 -5.18 1.13
CA SER A 17 46.67 -4.57 -0.12
C SER A 17 45.58 -4.74 -1.17
N ASP A 18 44.95 -3.64 -1.58
CA ASP A 18 44.34 -3.54 -2.91
C ASP A 18 44.92 -2.29 -3.59
N ALA A 19 45.61 -2.56 -4.69
CA ALA A 19 46.32 -1.60 -5.50
C ALA A 19 45.37 -0.89 -6.48
N ASN A 20 45.76 0.34 -6.84
CA ASN A 20 45.22 1.17 -7.92
C ASN A 20 43.82 1.77 -7.71
N ASN A 21 43.80 3.01 -7.21
CA ASN A 21 43.09 4.12 -7.86
C ASN A 21 43.87 5.41 -7.58
N GLY A 22 44.28 6.11 -8.64
CA GLY A 22 45.03 7.36 -8.54
C GLY A 22 44.21 8.50 -7.89
N PRO A 23 44.85 9.61 -7.47
CA PRO A 23 44.16 10.71 -6.81
C PRO A 23 43.22 11.44 -7.80
N LEU A 24 41.92 11.17 -7.71
CA LEU A 24 40.88 12.00 -8.30
C LEU A 24 40.61 13.20 -7.38
N PRO A 25 40.34 14.41 -7.92
CA PRO A 25 40.13 15.60 -7.12
C PRO A 25 38.94 15.42 -6.17
N ALA A 26 39.17 15.70 -4.89
CA ALA A 26 38.22 15.52 -3.81
C ALA A 26 37.06 16.54 -3.86
N THR A 27 36.08 16.38 -4.76
CA THR A 27 34.79 17.11 -4.69
C THR A 27 33.63 16.39 -5.42
N GLU A 28 33.58 15.06 -5.42
CA GLU A 28 32.31 14.38 -5.64
C GLU A 28 31.97 13.66 -4.35
N GLU A 29 31.30 14.37 -3.44
CA GLU A 29 30.46 13.68 -2.47
C GLU A 29 29.50 12.82 -3.29
N HIS A 30 29.77 11.53 -3.39
CA HIS A 30 28.84 10.57 -4.00
C HIS A 30 27.56 10.66 -3.18
N MET A 31 26.62 11.50 -3.64
CA MET A 31 25.38 11.76 -2.94
C MET A 31 24.53 10.50 -3.08
N ASP A 32 24.74 9.56 -2.17
CA ASP A 32 23.97 8.33 -2.09
C ASP A 32 22.48 8.69 -2.12
N MET A 33 21.71 8.00 -2.97
CA MET A 33 20.25 8.27 -3.08
C MET A 33 19.54 8.26 -1.71
N LYS A 34 20.05 7.46 -0.77
CA LYS A 34 19.57 7.41 0.62
C LYS A 34 19.82 8.72 1.38
N LYS A 35 20.98 9.34 1.19
CA LYS A 35 21.33 10.64 1.79
C LYS A 35 20.43 11.73 1.23
N ILE A 36 20.26 11.79 -0.09
CA ILE A 36 19.34 12.74 -0.76
C ILE A 36 17.90 12.57 -0.24
N MET A 37 17.39 11.33 -0.17
CA MET A 37 16.04 11.08 0.34
C MET A 37 15.87 11.51 1.80
N LYS A 38 16.90 11.29 2.62
CA LYS A 38 16.92 11.72 4.01
C LYS A 38 16.92 13.24 4.12
N ASP A 39 17.75 13.92 3.33
CA ASP A 39 17.85 15.38 3.31
C ASP A 39 16.54 16.02 2.84
N ILE A 40 15.85 15.43 1.85
CA ILE A 40 14.50 15.86 1.44
C ILE A 40 13.50 15.71 2.60
N GLN A 41 13.56 14.59 3.32
CA GLN A 41 12.71 14.34 4.47
C GLN A 41 12.99 15.34 5.60
N ASP A 42 14.27 15.61 5.89
CA ASP A 42 14.70 16.51 6.95
C ASP A 42 14.39 17.97 6.60
N PHE A 43 14.57 18.36 5.34
CA PHE A 43 14.09 19.63 4.80
C PHE A 43 12.57 19.78 4.99
N SER A 44 11.79 18.75 4.63
CA SER A 44 10.35 18.75 4.87
C SER A 44 10.00 18.83 6.35
N ASN A 45 10.82 18.29 7.26
CA ASN A 45 10.58 18.31 8.70
C ASN A 45 10.99 19.65 9.35
N SER A 46 11.92 20.40 8.75
CA SER A 46 12.41 21.67 9.29
C SER A 46 11.31 22.72 9.44
N HIS A 47 10.36 22.75 8.50
CA HIS A 47 9.23 23.68 8.51
C HIS A 47 8.00 23.14 9.26
N MET A 48 8.10 21.95 9.87
CA MET A 48 6.98 21.31 10.55
C MET A 48 6.93 21.66 12.03
N SER A 49 5.72 21.95 12.49
CA SER A 49 5.46 22.08 13.92
C SER A 49 5.74 20.76 14.65
N TRP A 50 6.00 20.85 15.96
CA TRP A 50 6.15 19.67 16.81
C TRP A 50 4.99 18.68 16.69
N LYS A 51 3.75 19.19 16.55
CA LYS A 51 2.53 18.37 16.41
C LYS A 51 2.52 17.57 15.11
N GLU A 52 3.05 18.13 14.02
CA GLU A 52 3.13 17.45 12.72
C GLU A 52 4.24 16.40 12.73
N ARG A 53 5.40 16.74 13.31
CA ARG A 53 6.50 15.79 13.52
C ARG A 53 6.03 14.55 14.29
N LYS A 54 5.27 14.75 15.38
CA LYS A 54 4.71 13.63 16.16
C LYS A 54 3.77 12.76 15.33
N LYS A 55 2.88 13.36 14.52
CA LYS A 55 1.99 12.59 13.64
C LYS A 55 2.75 11.78 12.59
N ILE A 56 3.84 12.31 12.04
CA ILE A 56 4.68 11.59 11.08
C ILE A 56 5.36 10.39 11.76
N GLU A 57 5.90 10.59 12.96
CA GLU A 57 6.50 9.51 13.76
C GLU A 57 5.47 8.43 14.11
N ASP A 58 4.29 8.81 14.59
CA ASP A 58 3.21 7.86 14.91
C ASP A 58 2.81 7.04 13.67
N ARG A 59 2.75 7.67 12.49
CA ARG A 59 2.51 6.95 11.23
C ARG A 59 3.62 5.96 10.89
N LYS A 60 4.89 6.33 11.12
CA LYS A 60 6.04 5.42 10.94
C LYS A 60 5.93 4.23 11.89
N VAL A 61 5.64 4.46 13.17
CA VAL A 61 5.42 3.39 14.16
C VAL A 61 4.31 2.43 13.71
N VAL A 62 3.19 2.95 13.23
CA VAL A 62 2.09 2.12 12.71
C VAL A 62 2.50 1.33 11.45
N SER A 63 3.25 1.95 10.54
CA SER A 63 3.74 1.26 9.32
C SER A 63 4.70 0.12 9.62
N LEU A 64 5.44 0.21 10.73
CA LEU A 64 6.33 -0.85 11.22
C LEU A 64 5.59 -1.95 12.01
N GLY A 65 4.25 -1.91 12.04
CA GLY A 65 3.42 -2.90 12.75
C GLY A 65 3.02 -2.49 14.16
N GLY A 66 3.35 -1.27 14.60
CA GLY A 66 2.88 -0.72 15.86
C GLY A 66 1.36 -0.50 15.86
N LYS A 67 0.75 -0.49 17.05
CA LYS A 67 -0.67 -0.19 17.22
C LYS A 67 -0.92 1.30 16.99
N ALA A 68 -1.97 1.64 16.23
CA ALA A 68 -2.35 3.03 16.01
C ALA A 68 -2.82 3.71 17.32
N PRO A 69 -2.48 5.01 17.51
CA PRO A 69 -2.94 5.76 18.66
C PRO A 69 -4.47 5.83 18.67
N LYS A 70 -5.06 5.70 19.86
CA LYS A 70 -6.51 5.72 20.05
C LYS A 70 -7.01 7.16 20.01
N ASN A 71 -8.04 7.43 19.21
CA ASN A 71 -8.71 8.74 19.19
C ASN A 71 -9.56 8.95 20.46
N GLN A 72 -9.71 10.22 20.86
CA GLN A 72 -10.63 10.60 21.93
C GLN A 72 -12.06 10.14 21.60
N ARG A 73 -12.78 9.66 22.61
CA ARG A 73 -14.19 9.27 22.46
C ARG A 73 -15.04 10.53 22.30
N LEU A 74 -15.76 10.62 21.19
CA LEU A 74 -16.73 11.68 20.92
C LEU A 74 -18.14 11.09 20.94
N PRO A 75 -19.16 11.87 21.35
CA PRO A 75 -20.55 11.43 21.28
C PRO A 75 -20.96 11.21 19.83
N LEU A 76 -21.91 10.29 19.60
CA LEU A 76 -22.32 9.90 18.25
C LEU A 76 -22.92 11.05 17.45
N SER A 77 -23.59 11.99 18.13
CA SER A 77 -24.14 13.21 17.51
C SER A 77 -23.07 14.07 16.84
N VAL A 78 -21.85 14.11 17.39
CA VAL A 78 -20.71 14.89 16.85
C VAL A 78 -19.88 14.04 15.88
N ALA A 79 -19.63 12.78 16.21
CA ALA A 79 -18.79 11.90 15.40
C ALA A 79 -19.40 11.59 14.03
N ARG A 80 -20.72 11.34 13.96
CA ARG A 80 -21.42 11.00 12.72
C ARG A 80 -21.34 12.09 11.64
N PRO A 81 -21.74 13.35 11.90
CA PRO A 81 -21.68 14.40 10.88
C PRO A 81 -20.23 14.70 10.46
N MET A 82 -19.28 14.63 11.38
CA MET A 82 -17.85 14.81 11.05
C MET A 82 -17.35 13.75 10.08
N MET A 83 -17.65 12.46 10.33
CA MET A 83 -17.29 11.37 9.42
C MET A 83 -18.00 11.47 8.07
N LYS A 84 -19.26 11.92 8.03
CA LYS A 84 -20.01 12.12 6.78
C LYS A 84 -19.34 13.18 5.91
N LYS A 85 -19.07 14.36 6.47
CA LYS A 85 -18.40 15.47 5.76
C LYS A 85 -16.98 15.12 5.32
N GLN A 86 -16.24 14.33 6.11
CA GLN A 86 -14.91 13.87 5.72
C GLN A 86 -14.98 12.97 4.48
N LYS A 87 -15.91 12.01 4.45
CA LYS A 87 -16.10 11.13 3.29
C LYS A 87 -16.53 11.90 2.05
N GLU A 88 -17.42 12.88 2.19
CA GLU A 88 -17.82 13.76 1.09
C GLU A 88 -16.64 14.56 0.55
N ARG A 89 -15.79 15.11 1.42
CA ARG A 89 -14.55 15.81 1.02
C ARG A 89 -13.58 14.88 0.29
N GLU A 90 -13.36 13.68 0.80
CA GLU A 90 -12.50 12.68 0.14
C GLU A 90 -13.05 12.27 -1.23
N GLN A 91 -14.36 12.09 -1.36
CA GLN A 91 -15.00 11.79 -2.64
C GLN A 91 -14.88 12.93 -3.65
N LYS A 92 -15.10 14.18 -3.21
CA LYS A 92 -14.94 15.38 -4.05
C LYS A 92 -13.49 15.53 -4.52
N MET A 93 -12.51 15.39 -3.63
CA MET A 93 -11.09 15.42 -3.98
C MET A 93 -10.71 14.32 -4.97
N LEU A 94 -11.28 13.11 -4.81
CA LEU A 94 -11.07 12.01 -5.77
C LEU A 94 -11.66 12.34 -7.14
N GLN A 95 -12.87 12.90 -7.19
CA GLN A 95 -13.52 13.30 -8.44
C GLN A 95 -12.73 14.41 -9.16
N GLU A 96 -12.33 15.45 -8.44
CA GLU A 96 -11.50 16.54 -8.97
C GLU A 96 -10.14 16.02 -9.48
N GLY A 97 -9.50 15.11 -8.74
CA GLY A 97 -8.27 14.46 -9.17
C GLY A 97 -8.41 13.64 -10.44
N MET A 98 -9.57 13.00 -10.66
CA MET A 98 -9.89 12.29 -11.89
C MET A 98 -10.07 13.23 -13.08
N ILE A 99 -10.78 14.36 -12.88
CA ILE A 99 -11.02 15.35 -13.94
C ILE A 99 -9.71 16.03 -14.36
N LEU A 100 -8.86 16.40 -13.40
CA LEU A 100 -7.60 17.11 -13.66
C LEU A 100 -6.47 16.20 -14.20
N GLY A 101 -6.74 14.91 -14.42
CA GLY A 101 -5.76 13.98 -14.96
C GLY A 101 -4.53 13.74 -14.05
N ARG A 102 -4.60 14.13 -12.77
CA ARG A 102 -3.53 13.87 -11.79
C ARG A 102 -3.46 12.36 -11.51
N PHE A 103 -2.62 11.68 -12.28
CA PHE A 103 -2.36 10.24 -12.13
C PHE A 103 -1.62 9.99 -10.80
N GLY A 104 -2.27 9.28 -9.89
CA GLY A 104 -1.76 9.00 -8.54
C GLY A 104 -2.85 8.68 -7.52
N GLY A 105 -4.10 9.08 -7.79
CA GLY A 105 -5.27 8.83 -6.94
C GLY A 105 -5.94 7.46 -7.11
N LYS A 106 -5.33 6.49 -7.81
CA LYS A 106 -5.80 5.10 -7.78
C LYS A 106 -5.32 4.42 -6.49
N LEU A 107 -5.61 5.00 -5.32
CA LEU A 107 -5.77 4.19 -4.11
C LEU A 107 -7.12 3.47 -4.28
N ALA A 108 -7.10 2.54 -5.24
CA ALA A 108 -8.22 1.83 -5.76
C ALA A 108 -8.92 1.14 -4.61
N ASN A 109 -10.11 1.61 -4.21
CA ASN A 109 -11.18 0.77 -3.71
C ASN A 109 -10.78 -0.30 -2.66
N SER A 110 -9.67 -0.16 -1.93
CA SER A 110 -9.15 -1.19 -1.04
C SER A 110 -9.92 -1.20 0.27
N ASN A 111 -10.54 -0.06 0.56
CA ASN A 111 -11.61 0.09 1.53
C ASN A 111 -12.98 0.26 0.87
N LYS A 112 -13.17 -0.26 -0.35
CA LYS A 112 -14.51 -0.56 -0.83
C LYS A 112 -15.06 -1.50 0.23
N LYS A 113 -15.98 -0.97 1.05
CA LYS A 113 -16.89 -1.75 1.86
C LYS A 113 -17.10 -3.03 1.08
N ARG A 114 -16.74 -4.18 1.67
CA ARG A 114 -17.02 -5.49 1.08
C ARG A 114 -18.35 -5.34 0.35
N PRO A 115 -18.41 -5.60 -0.98
CA PRO A 115 -19.65 -5.37 -1.70
C PRO A 115 -20.75 -5.95 -0.82
N THR A 116 -21.81 -5.21 -0.61
CA THR A 116 -22.91 -5.63 0.26
C THR A 116 -23.52 -6.98 -0.15
N GLY A 117 -23.02 -7.59 -1.24
CA GLY A 117 -23.18 -8.99 -1.63
C GLY A 117 -21.89 -9.83 -1.67
N LYS A 118 -20.89 -9.65 -0.78
CA LYS A 118 -20.00 -10.77 -0.43
C LYS A 118 -20.90 -11.76 0.29
N HIS A 119 -21.28 -12.82 -0.42
CA HIS A 119 -22.14 -13.90 0.06
C HIS A 119 -21.73 -14.21 1.50
N ARG A 120 -22.61 -13.89 2.44
CA ARG A 120 -22.31 -14.21 3.82
C ARG A 120 -22.20 -15.74 3.92
N PRO A 121 -21.42 -16.29 4.86
CA PRO A 121 -21.42 -17.73 5.08
C PRO A 121 -22.85 -18.29 5.22
N GLU A 122 -23.75 -17.49 5.81
CA GLU A 122 -25.19 -17.76 5.94
C GLU A 122 -25.96 -17.81 4.62
N ASP A 123 -25.48 -17.16 3.56
CA ASP A 123 -26.19 -17.04 2.28
C ASP A 123 -25.87 -18.22 1.35
N ARG A 124 -24.94 -19.12 1.72
CA ARG A 124 -24.36 -20.23 0.92
C ARG A 124 -25.35 -21.31 0.43
N GLY A 125 -26.66 -21.11 0.59
CA GLY A 125 -27.68 -22.07 0.19
C GLY A 125 -27.68 -23.35 1.04
N LEU A 126 -28.56 -24.29 0.70
CA LEU A 126 -28.60 -25.60 1.36
C LEU A 126 -27.40 -26.43 0.91
N LYS A 127 -26.50 -26.77 1.85
CA LYS A 127 -25.31 -27.61 1.58
C LYS A 127 -25.64 -29.09 1.35
N SER A 128 -26.88 -29.50 1.62
CA SER A 128 -27.34 -30.89 1.55
C SER A 128 -27.81 -31.31 0.16
N SER A 129 -28.02 -30.36 -0.76
CA SER A 129 -28.41 -30.69 -2.13
C SER A 129 -27.16 -30.89 -2.97
N GLU A 130 -27.13 -31.98 -3.75
CA GLU A 130 -26.08 -32.22 -4.74
C GLU A 130 -26.04 -31.11 -5.80
N GLY A 131 -27.12 -30.34 -5.97
CA GLY A 131 -27.31 -29.21 -6.89
C GLY A 131 -26.92 -27.82 -6.34
N HIS A 132 -26.80 -26.81 -7.22
CA HIS A 132 -26.67 -25.41 -6.83
C HIS A 132 -28.07 -24.81 -6.53
N PHE A 133 -28.40 -24.62 -5.25
CA PHE A 133 -29.69 -24.05 -4.83
C PHE A 133 -29.63 -22.51 -4.71
N ARG A 134 -30.45 -21.79 -5.49
CA ARG A 134 -30.59 -20.32 -5.42
C ARG A 134 -32.04 -19.91 -5.61
N ASN A 135 -32.51 -18.95 -4.81
CA ASN A 135 -33.87 -18.37 -4.92
C ASN A 135 -35.02 -19.40 -4.97
N GLY A 136 -34.90 -20.50 -4.22
CA GLY A 136 -35.94 -21.56 -4.20
C GLY A 136 -35.82 -22.60 -5.32
N VAL A 137 -34.87 -22.44 -6.25
CA VAL A 137 -34.69 -23.33 -7.40
C VAL A 137 -33.37 -24.11 -7.27
N LEU A 138 -33.44 -25.43 -7.45
CA LEU A 138 -32.27 -26.32 -7.47
C LEU A 138 -31.75 -26.50 -8.90
N ASN A 139 -30.57 -25.99 -9.20
CA ASN A 139 -29.89 -26.26 -10.46
C ASN A 139 -29.06 -27.54 -10.34
N VAL A 140 -29.48 -28.59 -11.05
CA VAL A 140 -28.80 -29.90 -11.13
C VAL A 140 -27.96 -30.08 -12.40
N GLY A 141 -27.79 -29.03 -13.22
CA GLY A 141 -27.10 -29.13 -14.52
C GLY A 141 -25.66 -29.63 -14.43
N HIS A 142 -24.99 -29.43 -13.29
CA HIS A 142 -23.63 -29.95 -13.07
C HIS A 142 -23.59 -31.45 -12.73
N LEU A 143 -24.71 -32.07 -12.36
CA LEU A 143 -24.82 -33.51 -12.13
C LEU A 143 -25.08 -34.27 -13.44
N LEU A 144 -25.75 -33.61 -14.38
CA LEU A 144 -26.15 -34.18 -15.67
C LEU A 144 -25.06 -34.06 -16.75
N SER A 145 -24.05 -33.22 -16.52
CA SER A 145 -22.90 -33.12 -17.40
C SER A 145 -21.88 -34.21 -17.03
N SER A 146 -22.02 -35.39 -17.65
CA SER A 146 -20.98 -36.40 -17.65
C SER A 146 -19.76 -35.86 -18.42
N GLU A 147 -18.80 -35.37 -17.64
CA GLU A 147 -17.38 -35.20 -17.95
C GLU A 147 -17.01 -34.84 -19.40
N HIS A 148 -16.81 -33.55 -19.69
CA HIS A 148 -15.70 -33.09 -20.55
C HIS A 148 -15.40 -31.62 -20.31
N GLY A 149 -14.17 -31.35 -19.86
CA GLY A 149 -13.55 -30.03 -19.92
C GLY A 149 -13.21 -29.44 -18.58
N THR A 150 -11.98 -29.68 -18.14
CA THR A 150 -11.13 -28.66 -17.53
C THR A 150 -11.35 -27.31 -18.20
N ARG A 151 -12.27 -26.51 -17.69
CA ARG A 151 -12.25 -25.06 -17.84
C ARG A 151 -11.96 -24.50 -16.48
N THR A 152 -10.67 -24.54 -16.16
CA THR A 152 -10.02 -23.45 -15.44
C THR A 152 -10.63 -22.14 -15.95
N ASN A 153 -11.56 -21.58 -15.19
CA ASN A 153 -12.08 -20.25 -15.48
C ASN A 153 -11.02 -19.23 -15.02
N MET A 154 -9.87 -19.26 -15.72
CA MET A 154 -8.83 -18.24 -15.70
C MET A 154 -9.25 -17.10 -16.63
N SER A 155 -10.47 -16.58 -16.50
CA SER A 155 -10.85 -15.35 -17.20
C SER A 155 -10.36 -14.14 -16.40
N LYS A 156 -9.06 -13.85 -16.46
CA LYS A 156 -8.49 -12.51 -16.20
C LYS A 156 -7.03 -12.43 -16.65
N ILE A 157 -6.78 -12.67 -17.94
CA ILE A 157 -5.56 -12.21 -18.62
C ILE A 157 -6.00 -11.44 -19.85
N TRP A 158 -6.33 -10.17 -19.66
CA TRP A 158 -6.52 -9.23 -20.76
C TRP A 158 -5.12 -8.84 -21.24
N LYS A 159 -4.61 -9.53 -22.27
CA LYS A 159 -3.43 -9.11 -22.99
C LYS A 159 -3.77 -7.92 -23.89
N LYS A 160 -2.89 -6.92 -23.80
CA LYS A 160 -2.83 -5.68 -24.57
C LYS A 160 -2.19 -5.94 -25.95
N LYS A 161 -2.38 -4.97 -26.87
CA LYS A 161 -1.88 -4.82 -28.27
C LYS A 161 -2.72 -5.59 -29.30
N GLY A 162 -3.27 -4.99 -30.36
CA GLY A 162 -2.81 -3.84 -31.15
C GLY A 162 -2.34 -4.37 -32.51
N GLY A 163 -3.01 -4.00 -33.60
CA GLY A 163 -2.63 -4.40 -34.96
C GLY A 163 -3.74 -4.17 -35.99
N ASP A 164 -3.57 -3.10 -36.75
CA ASP A 164 -4.39 -2.64 -37.87
C ASP A 164 -4.54 -3.69 -38.99
N LYS A 165 -5.75 -3.79 -39.58
CA LYS A 165 -5.96 -4.18 -40.99
C LYS A 165 -7.19 -3.48 -41.61
N LYS A 166 -6.88 -2.38 -42.29
CA LYS A 166 -7.40 -1.81 -43.55
C LYS A 166 -8.55 -2.56 -44.28
N GLY A 167 -9.61 -1.80 -44.63
CA GLY A 167 -10.08 -1.61 -46.02
C GLY A 167 -11.26 -2.43 -46.56
N LEU A 168 -12.23 -1.68 -47.16
CA LEU A 168 -13.22 -2.04 -48.22
C LEU A 168 -14.37 -2.98 -47.79
N TRP A 169 -15.67 -2.71 -48.02
CA TRP A 169 -16.47 -1.73 -48.78
C TRP A 169 -17.59 -1.17 -47.91
#